data_AF-A0A7S4MZG8-F1
#
_entry.id   AF-A0A7S4MZG8-F1
#
_cell.length_a   1.000
_cell.length_b   1.000
_cell.length_c   1.000
_cell.angle_alpha   90.00
_cell.angle_beta   90.00
_cell.angle_gamma   90.00
#
_symmetry.space_group_name_H-M   'P 1'
#
loop_
_entity.id
_entity.type
_entity.pdbx_description
1 polymer ?
#
loop_
_entity_poly.entity_id
_entity_poly.type
_entity_poly.pdbx_seq_one_letter_code
_entity_poly.pdbx_strand_id
1 'polypeptide(L)'
;EISASGLSAAGIKELSFALQLNRSLEHLDLRGNFEGVTDAGVKSLAAVLGNTSLTSLNLSHSNVGPAGITYLAEALATNRTLKTLLLRDLRKVAFVSGKGLDSFAALCAALVRNATLTSIDLSLVRLEKEAVQFLEAVLPMNITLLSLTVGDASPGKGFRELMSKVKQPRQKIENFPAAELPPAIAAWLDMWTTAATAAAAAGVAVSASPAGPKKRKRMTEADRLRAAME
;
A
#
# COMPACT_ATOMS: atom_id res chain seq x y z
N GLU A 1 13.18 17.52 -2.63
CA GLU A 1 13.43 16.27 -3.38
C GLU A 1 14.74 15.67 -2.90
N ILE A 2 14.79 14.38 -2.59
CA ILE A 2 16.02 13.69 -2.15
C ILE A 2 16.08 12.36 -2.91
N SER A 3 16.23 12.41 -4.24
CA SER A 3 16.27 11.21 -5.09
C SER A 3 17.70 10.68 -5.23
N ALA A 4 17.86 9.35 -5.34
CA ALA A 4 19.12 8.64 -5.57
C ALA A 4 20.28 9.10 -4.66
N SER A 5 19.98 9.46 -3.41
CA SER A 5 20.93 10.07 -2.47
C SER A 5 21.55 9.05 -1.52
N GLY A 6 21.32 7.75 -1.75
CA GLY A 6 21.84 6.68 -0.89
C GLY A 6 21.25 6.69 0.53
N LEU A 7 20.02 7.21 0.70
CA LEU A 7 19.36 7.21 2.00
C LEU A 7 19.24 5.78 2.54
N SER A 8 19.63 5.58 3.79
CA SER A 8 19.46 4.32 4.51
C SER A 8 18.04 4.22 5.09
N ALA A 9 17.65 3.04 5.56
CA ALA A 9 16.35 2.86 6.20
C ALA A 9 16.21 3.70 7.49
N ALA A 10 17.33 3.94 8.19
CA ALA A 10 17.38 4.86 9.32
C ALA A 10 17.14 6.31 8.87
N GLY A 11 17.75 6.74 7.76
CA GLY A 11 17.50 8.07 7.19
C GLY A 11 16.03 8.27 6.79
N ILE A 12 15.37 7.26 6.22
CA ILE A 12 13.92 7.31 5.94
C ILE A 12 13.09 7.41 7.23
N LYS A 13 13.49 6.71 8.30
CA LYS A 13 12.83 6.80 9.59
C LYS A 13 12.95 8.21 10.19
N GLU A 14 14.13 8.81 10.14
CA GLU A 14 14.36 10.19 10.61
C GLU A 14 13.57 11.20 9.77
N LEU A 15 13.56 11.04 8.45
CA LEU A 15 12.71 11.82 7.56
C LEU A 15 11.23 11.69 7.93
N SER A 16 10.76 10.47 8.25
CA SER A 16 9.38 10.24 8.66
C SER A 16 9.03 11.02 9.94
N PHE A 17 9.94 11.07 10.93
CA PHE A 17 9.74 11.91 12.11
C PHE A 17 9.68 13.41 11.77
N ALA A 18 10.54 13.88 10.87
CA ALA A 18 10.47 15.27 10.42
C ALA A 18 9.15 15.59 9.71
N LEU A 19 8.64 14.67 8.89
CA LEU A 19 7.34 14.79 8.21
C LEU A 19 6.17 14.83 9.18
N GLN A 20 6.26 14.15 10.33
CA GLN A 20 5.20 14.14 11.33
C GLN A 20 4.87 15.53 11.87
N LEU A 21 5.84 16.44 11.91
CA LEU A 21 5.66 17.83 12.36
C LEU A 21 5.49 18.80 11.19
N ASN A 22 5.88 18.38 9.99
CA ASN A 22 5.79 19.23 8.81
C ASN A 22 4.34 19.32 8.31
N ARG A 23 3.87 20.56 8.11
CA ARG A 23 2.52 20.87 7.61
C ARG A 23 2.53 21.67 6.31
N SER A 24 3.69 21.86 5.69
CA SER A 24 3.86 22.63 4.46
C SER A 24 4.41 21.82 3.28
N LEU A 25 5.05 20.68 3.54
CA LEU A 25 5.60 19.86 2.48
C LEU A 25 4.48 19.11 1.75
N GLU A 26 4.32 19.43 0.47
CA GLU A 26 3.29 18.84 -0.39
C GLU A 26 3.86 17.73 -1.28
N HIS A 27 5.14 17.83 -1.65
CA HIS A 27 5.78 16.92 -2.61
C HIS A 27 7.02 16.28 -2.01
N LEU A 28 7.04 14.95 -1.99
CA LEU A 28 8.19 14.17 -1.55
C LEU A 28 8.63 13.18 -2.62
N ASP A 29 9.83 13.40 -3.16
CA ASP A 29 10.49 12.48 -4.08
C ASP A 29 11.66 11.75 -3.38
N LEU A 30 11.52 10.42 -3.29
CA LEU A 30 12.50 9.49 -2.73
C LEU A 30 12.96 8.45 -3.76
N ARG A 31 12.74 8.71 -5.06
CA ARG A 31 13.07 7.79 -6.15
C ARG A 31 14.52 7.34 -6.08
N GLY A 32 14.79 6.06 -6.29
CA GLY A 32 16.16 5.54 -6.40
C GLY A 32 16.91 5.42 -5.07
N ASN A 33 16.27 5.66 -3.91
CA ASN A 33 16.87 5.40 -2.60
C ASN A 33 16.65 3.95 -2.15
N PHE A 34 17.19 3.01 -2.92
CA PHE A 34 16.84 1.61 -2.79
C PHE A 34 17.32 0.92 -1.50
N GLU A 35 18.35 1.45 -0.85
CA GLU A 35 18.81 0.98 0.47
C GLU A 35 17.88 1.43 1.61
N GLY A 36 17.18 2.55 1.42
CA GLY A 36 16.34 3.16 2.45
C GLY A 36 14.86 2.90 2.28
N VAL A 37 14.36 3.01 1.05
CA VAL A 37 12.95 2.77 0.69
C VAL A 37 12.74 1.26 0.53
N THR A 38 12.85 0.58 1.67
CA THR A 38 12.58 -0.83 1.89
C THR A 38 11.23 -1.00 2.61
N ASP A 39 10.79 -2.24 2.84
CA ASP A 39 9.59 -2.51 3.67
C ASP A 39 9.62 -1.78 5.02
N ALA A 40 10.79 -1.71 5.68
CA ALA A 40 10.95 -1.04 6.96
C ALA A 40 10.89 0.49 6.84
N GLY A 41 11.56 1.06 5.83
CA GLY A 41 11.49 2.51 5.57
C GLY A 41 10.07 2.95 5.19
N VAL A 42 9.39 2.18 4.34
CA VAL A 42 8.01 2.42 3.95
C VAL A 42 7.06 2.29 5.15
N LYS A 43 7.29 1.35 6.08
CA LYS A 43 6.53 1.28 7.32
C LYS A 43 6.61 2.59 8.13
N SER A 44 7.81 3.18 8.24
CA SER A 44 7.99 4.47 8.94
C SER A 44 7.28 5.61 8.22
N LEU A 45 7.36 5.68 6.89
CA LEU A 45 6.64 6.67 6.09
C LEU A 45 5.12 6.51 6.23
N ALA A 46 4.61 5.28 6.09
CA ALA A 46 3.19 4.96 6.18
C ALA A 46 2.58 5.39 7.51
N ALA A 47 3.31 5.24 8.61
CA ALA A 47 2.84 5.64 9.94
C ALA A 47 2.58 7.16 10.07
N VAL A 48 3.22 7.98 9.24
CA VAL A 48 3.07 9.45 9.30
C VAL A 48 2.23 10.00 8.17
N LEU A 49 2.00 9.25 7.08
CA LEU A 49 1.24 9.73 5.91
C LEU A 49 -0.15 10.27 6.27
N GLY A 50 -0.84 9.71 7.27
CA GLY A 50 -2.14 10.22 7.72
C GLY A 50 -2.13 11.64 8.31
N ASN A 51 -0.96 12.13 8.74
CA ASN A 51 -0.79 13.41 9.45
C ASN A 51 0.13 14.38 8.70
N THR A 52 0.19 14.29 7.37
CA THR A 52 1.05 15.15 6.53
C THR A 52 0.22 16.02 5.60
N SER A 53 0.83 17.09 5.08
CA SER A 53 0.27 17.89 3.99
C SER A 53 0.65 17.35 2.61
N LEU A 54 1.21 16.14 2.55
CA LEU A 54 1.68 15.54 1.31
C LEU A 54 0.50 15.29 0.37
N THR A 55 0.64 15.82 -0.84
CA THR A 55 -0.25 15.60 -1.98
C THR A 55 0.39 14.69 -3.02
N SER A 56 1.73 14.58 -3.05
CA SER A 56 2.47 13.71 -3.97
C SER A 56 3.61 12.97 -3.28
N LEU A 57 3.68 11.67 -3.49
CA LEU A 57 4.76 10.80 -2.99
C LEU A 57 5.33 9.94 -4.12
N ASN A 58 6.64 10.01 -4.33
CA ASN A 58 7.35 9.19 -5.30
C ASN A 58 8.31 8.21 -4.59
N LEU A 59 8.01 6.92 -4.70
CA LEU A 59 8.83 5.81 -4.18
C LEU A 59 9.37 4.93 -5.31
N SER A 60 9.40 5.43 -6.54
CA SER A 60 9.83 4.64 -7.70
C SER A 60 11.30 4.18 -7.61
N HIS A 61 11.67 3.12 -8.32
CA HIS A 61 13.03 2.55 -8.32
C HIS A 61 13.54 2.24 -6.90
N SER A 62 12.69 1.61 -6.09
CA SER A 62 12.96 1.33 -4.68
C SER A 62 12.89 -0.18 -4.38
N ASN A 63 13.29 -0.57 -3.16
CA ASN A 63 13.33 -1.95 -2.72
C ASN A 63 12.11 -2.33 -1.86
N VAL A 64 10.94 -1.78 -2.21
CA VAL A 64 9.67 -2.06 -1.55
C VAL A 64 9.24 -3.47 -1.90
N GLY A 65 8.96 -4.28 -0.88
CA GLY A 65 8.41 -5.63 -0.93
C GLY A 65 6.90 -5.65 -0.70
N PRO A 66 6.27 -6.85 -0.70
CA PRO A 66 4.85 -7.01 -0.39
C PRO A 66 4.42 -6.38 0.95
N ALA A 67 5.26 -6.49 1.98
CA ALA A 67 4.95 -5.91 3.29
C ALA A 67 4.87 -4.38 3.24
N GLY A 68 5.79 -3.73 2.51
CA GLY A 68 5.76 -2.29 2.28
C GLY A 68 4.50 -1.84 1.53
N ILE A 69 4.05 -2.61 0.53
CA ILE A 69 2.79 -2.34 -0.17
C ILE A 69 1.59 -2.43 0.79
N THR A 70 1.56 -3.44 1.66
CA THR A 70 0.51 -3.53 2.69
C THR A 70 0.53 -2.29 3.58
N TYR A 71 1.69 -1.87 4.10
CA TYR A 71 1.76 -0.65 4.93
C TYR A 71 1.28 0.60 4.20
N LEU A 72 1.59 0.75 2.90
CA LEU A 72 1.05 1.84 2.09
C LEU A 72 -0.47 1.76 1.95
N ALA A 73 -1.02 0.57 1.73
CA ALA A 73 -2.46 0.37 1.64
C ALA A 73 -3.18 0.79 2.94
N GLU A 74 -2.64 0.39 4.09
CA GLU A 74 -3.17 0.80 5.41
C GLU A 74 -3.14 2.33 5.59
N ALA A 75 -2.03 2.97 5.20
CA ALA A 75 -1.90 4.42 5.27
C ALA A 75 -2.87 5.13 4.30
N LEU A 76 -3.01 4.66 3.07
CA LEU A 76 -3.93 5.21 2.07
C LEU A 76 -5.39 5.10 2.52
N ALA A 77 -5.76 4.04 3.23
CA ALA A 77 -7.11 3.85 3.72
C ALA A 77 -7.58 4.94 4.70
N THR A 78 -6.64 5.59 5.38
CA THR A 78 -6.90 6.67 6.35
C THR A 78 -6.44 8.04 5.88
N ASN A 79 -5.47 8.11 4.96
CA ASN A 79 -4.98 9.36 4.42
C ASN A 79 -6.10 10.11 3.64
N ARG A 80 -6.08 11.44 3.76
CA ARG A 80 -7.04 12.38 3.16
C ARG A 80 -6.38 13.53 2.42
N THR A 81 -5.09 13.43 2.10
CA THR A 81 -4.32 14.53 1.49
C THR A 81 -3.63 14.11 0.20
N LEU A 82 -3.17 12.85 0.13
CA LEU A 82 -2.39 12.34 -0.97
C LEU A 82 -3.26 12.19 -2.21
N LYS A 83 -2.80 12.80 -3.30
CA LYS A 83 -3.44 12.82 -4.62
C LYS A 83 -2.68 11.96 -5.63
N THR A 84 -1.35 11.88 -5.49
CA THR A 84 -0.47 11.17 -6.41
C THR A 84 0.47 10.23 -5.67
N LEU A 85 0.52 8.97 -6.11
CA LEU A 85 1.44 7.96 -5.59
C LEU A 85 2.18 7.27 -6.75
N LEU A 86 3.51 7.39 -6.79
CA LEU A 86 4.33 6.76 -7.81
C LEU A 86 5.12 5.58 -7.22
N LEU A 87 4.88 4.39 -7.76
CA LEU A 87 5.42 3.09 -7.36
C LEU A 87 6.04 2.37 -8.56
N ARG A 88 6.69 3.11 -9.47
CA ARG A 88 7.28 2.53 -10.68
C ARG A 88 8.51 1.69 -10.35
N ASP A 89 8.68 0.55 -11.01
CA ASP A 89 9.89 -0.29 -10.93
C ASP A 89 10.29 -0.61 -9.46
N LEU A 90 9.45 -1.40 -8.79
CA LEU A 90 9.73 -1.88 -7.43
C LEU A 90 10.52 -3.18 -7.48
N ARG A 91 11.81 -3.13 -7.15
CA ARG A 91 12.77 -4.22 -7.38
C ARG A 91 12.44 -5.54 -6.66
N LYS A 92 11.68 -5.48 -5.57
CA LYS A 92 11.37 -6.63 -4.69
C LYS A 92 9.92 -7.11 -4.82
N VAL A 93 9.09 -6.43 -5.61
CA VAL A 93 7.66 -6.77 -5.78
C VAL A 93 7.41 -7.27 -7.18
N ALA A 94 6.88 -8.48 -7.22
CA ALA A 94 6.11 -8.98 -8.35
C ALA A 94 4.77 -9.45 -7.78
N PHE A 95 3.67 -8.99 -8.36
CA PHE A 95 2.33 -9.42 -7.99
C PHE A 95 1.93 -10.58 -8.89
N VAL A 96 2.31 -11.77 -8.45
CA VAL A 96 2.22 -13.02 -9.20
C VAL A 96 1.44 -14.05 -8.37
N SER A 97 0.92 -15.10 -9.02
CA SER A 97 0.19 -16.14 -8.31
C SER A 97 1.04 -16.71 -7.15
N GLY A 98 0.53 -16.61 -5.92
CA GLY A 98 1.21 -17.06 -4.70
C GLY A 98 2.25 -16.10 -4.08
N LYS A 99 2.59 -14.96 -4.69
CA LYS A 99 3.49 -13.96 -4.07
C LYS A 99 2.98 -12.53 -4.28
N GLY A 100 2.82 -11.80 -3.18
CA GLY A 100 2.44 -10.38 -3.20
C GLY A 100 0.96 -10.11 -3.52
N LEU A 101 0.19 -11.10 -3.96
CA LEU A 101 -1.22 -10.91 -4.32
C LEU A 101 -2.07 -10.40 -3.14
N ASP A 102 -1.82 -10.86 -1.91
CA ASP A 102 -2.51 -10.34 -0.71
C ASP A 102 -2.20 -8.86 -0.45
N SER A 103 -0.94 -8.44 -0.64
CA SER A 103 -0.57 -7.03 -0.52
C SER A 103 -1.18 -6.18 -1.63
N PHE A 104 -1.33 -6.75 -2.83
CA PHE A 104 -2.02 -6.09 -3.93
C PHE A 104 -3.53 -5.98 -3.68
N ALA A 105 -4.15 -7.01 -3.10
CA ALA A 105 -5.54 -6.97 -2.65
C ALA A 105 -5.75 -5.86 -1.63
N ALA A 106 -4.84 -5.72 -0.66
CA ALA A 106 -4.87 -4.63 0.32
C ALA A 106 -4.79 -3.26 -0.38
N LEU A 107 -3.88 -3.09 -1.35
CA LEU A 107 -3.77 -1.86 -2.14
C LEU A 107 -5.08 -1.57 -2.90
N CYS A 108 -5.66 -2.57 -3.56
CA CYS A 108 -6.93 -2.44 -4.28
C CYS A 108 -8.09 -2.06 -3.33
N ALA A 109 -8.15 -2.70 -2.15
CA ALA A 109 -9.14 -2.38 -1.13
C ALA A 109 -8.98 -0.95 -0.59
N ALA A 110 -7.73 -0.50 -0.40
CA ALA A 110 -7.43 0.87 -0.02
C ALA A 110 -7.85 1.86 -1.10
N LEU A 111 -7.69 1.52 -2.39
CA LEU A 111 -8.22 2.35 -3.49
C LEU A 111 -9.74 2.48 -3.38
N VAL A 112 -10.51 1.42 -3.15
CA VAL A 112 -11.98 1.52 -2.99
C VAL A 112 -12.38 2.51 -1.89
N ARG A 113 -11.64 2.55 -0.78
CA ARG A 113 -11.97 3.39 0.38
C ARG A 113 -11.36 4.79 0.35
N ASN A 114 -10.25 4.96 -0.35
CA ASN A 114 -9.57 6.24 -0.41
C ASN A 114 -10.34 7.20 -1.33
N ALA A 115 -10.61 8.40 -0.82
CA ALA A 115 -11.41 9.41 -1.48
C ALA A 115 -10.59 10.62 -1.98
N THR A 116 -9.26 10.51 -2.04
CA THR A 116 -8.38 11.65 -2.35
C THR A 116 -7.33 11.35 -3.41
N LEU A 117 -6.93 10.09 -3.53
CA LEU A 117 -5.96 9.63 -4.50
C LEU A 117 -6.59 9.67 -5.89
N THR A 118 -5.95 10.46 -6.76
CA THR A 118 -6.36 10.70 -8.14
C THR A 118 -5.43 10.05 -9.14
N SER A 119 -4.18 9.79 -8.76
CA SER A 119 -3.18 9.18 -9.63
C SER A 119 -2.35 8.13 -8.90
N ILE A 120 -2.22 6.95 -9.51
CA ILE A 120 -1.27 5.92 -9.09
C ILE A 120 -0.49 5.39 -10.29
N ASP A 121 0.83 5.30 -10.16
CA ASP A 121 1.73 4.73 -11.17
C ASP A 121 2.37 3.44 -10.65
N LEU A 122 2.00 2.31 -11.25
CA LEU A 122 2.50 0.96 -11.03
C LEU A 122 3.22 0.43 -12.28
N SER A 123 3.71 1.32 -13.15
CA SER A 123 4.49 0.90 -14.32
C SER A 123 5.78 0.20 -13.92
N LEU A 124 6.21 -0.73 -14.76
CA LEU A 124 7.33 -1.64 -14.51
C LEU A 124 7.18 -2.47 -13.23
N VAL A 125 5.96 -2.56 -12.68
CA VAL A 125 5.63 -3.56 -11.67
C VAL A 125 5.00 -4.74 -12.38
N ARG A 126 5.55 -5.94 -12.15
CA ARG A 126 5.02 -7.17 -12.72
C ARG A 126 3.65 -7.48 -12.12
N LEU A 127 2.61 -7.38 -12.94
CA LEU A 127 1.22 -7.71 -12.61
C LEU A 127 0.78 -8.93 -13.44
N GLU A 128 0.46 -10.04 -12.78
CA GLU A 128 -0.13 -11.21 -13.45
C GLU A 128 -1.66 -11.13 -13.55
N LYS A 129 -2.28 -12.12 -14.20
CA LYS A 129 -3.71 -12.14 -14.54
C LYS A 129 -4.60 -11.87 -13.33
N GLU A 130 -4.29 -12.46 -12.18
CA GLU A 130 -5.05 -12.33 -10.94
C GLU A 130 -4.97 -10.90 -10.37
N ALA A 131 -3.81 -10.25 -10.46
CA ALA A 131 -3.66 -8.85 -10.05
C ALA A 131 -4.46 -7.93 -10.99
N VAL A 132 -4.48 -8.21 -12.30
CA VAL A 132 -5.32 -7.46 -13.25
C VAL A 132 -6.81 -7.63 -12.92
N GLN A 133 -7.26 -8.83 -12.57
CA GLN A 133 -8.65 -9.09 -12.16
C GLN A 133 -9.04 -8.29 -10.91
N PHE A 134 -8.12 -8.11 -9.95
CA PHE A 134 -8.37 -7.26 -8.78
C PHE A 134 -8.60 -5.80 -9.19
N LEU A 135 -7.77 -5.26 -10.08
CA LEU A 135 -7.97 -3.91 -10.62
C LEU A 135 -9.30 -3.78 -11.36
N GLU A 136 -9.64 -4.75 -12.21
CA GLU A 136 -10.91 -4.77 -12.95
C GLU A 136 -12.13 -4.73 -12.02
N ALA A 137 -12.07 -5.43 -10.88
CA ALA A 137 -13.16 -5.46 -9.91
C ALA A 137 -13.29 -4.15 -9.10
N VAL A 138 -12.18 -3.49 -8.75
CA VAL A 138 -12.22 -2.31 -7.85
C VAL A 138 -12.33 -0.97 -8.57
N LEU A 139 -11.88 -0.88 -9.82
CA LEU A 139 -11.90 0.37 -10.58
C LEU A 139 -13.31 0.96 -10.82
N PRO A 140 -14.38 0.16 -10.94
CA PRO A 140 -15.76 0.66 -10.97
C PRO A 140 -16.22 1.25 -9.64
N MET A 141 -15.67 0.75 -8.53
CA MET A 141 -16.09 1.14 -7.18
C MET A 141 -15.35 2.39 -6.69
N ASN A 142 -14.12 2.62 -7.17
CA ASN A 142 -13.39 3.85 -6.85
C ASN A 142 -13.80 5.00 -7.79
N ILE A 143 -14.28 6.09 -7.19
CA ILE A 143 -14.76 7.29 -7.89
C ILE A 143 -13.72 8.41 -8.00
N THR A 144 -12.56 8.30 -7.34
CA THR A 144 -11.62 9.43 -7.20
C THR A 144 -10.38 9.29 -8.06
N LEU A 145 -9.98 8.06 -8.39
CA LEU A 145 -8.82 7.76 -9.22
C LEU A 145 -9.13 8.18 -10.66
N LEU A 146 -8.37 9.14 -11.17
CA LEU A 146 -8.48 9.68 -12.53
C LEU A 146 -7.42 9.08 -13.45
N SER A 147 -6.28 8.67 -12.88
CA SER A 147 -5.14 8.14 -13.60
C SER A 147 -4.61 6.88 -12.92
N LEU A 148 -4.61 5.77 -13.66
CA LEU A 148 -3.95 4.54 -13.28
C LEU A 148 -2.95 4.21 -14.38
N THR A 149 -1.67 4.30 -14.06
CA THR A 149 -0.62 3.82 -14.95
C THR A 149 -0.17 2.45 -14.47
N VAL A 150 -0.24 1.46 -15.35
CA VAL A 150 0.14 0.07 -15.09
C VAL A 150 0.91 -0.39 -16.33
N GLY A 151 1.96 -1.21 -16.19
CA GLY A 151 2.61 -1.80 -17.38
C GLY A 151 3.86 -2.63 -17.15
N ASP A 152 3.98 -3.77 -17.84
CA ASP A 152 5.18 -4.52 -18.27
C ASP A 152 4.77 -5.52 -19.39
N ALA A 153 5.65 -5.73 -20.40
CA ALA A 153 5.70 -6.57 -21.63
C ALA A 153 4.48 -7.27 -22.26
N SER A 154 3.42 -7.64 -21.55
CA SER A 154 2.33 -8.47 -22.11
C SER A 154 0.99 -8.22 -21.42
N PRO A 155 0.30 -7.11 -21.72
CA PRO A 155 -1.05 -6.91 -21.22
C PRO A 155 -2.00 -7.96 -21.79
N GLY A 156 -2.52 -8.84 -20.93
CA GLY A 156 -3.57 -9.78 -21.27
C GLY A 156 -4.83 -9.08 -21.80
N LYS A 157 -5.75 -9.83 -22.41
CA LYS A 157 -6.95 -9.28 -23.07
C LYS A 157 -7.78 -8.35 -22.14
N GLY A 158 -7.92 -8.74 -20.87
CA GLY A 158 -8.61 -7.94 -19.84
C GLY A 158 -7.96 -6.58 -19.58
N PHE A 159 -6.62 -6.53 -19.48
CA PHE A 159 -5.88 -5.27 -19.35
C PHE A 159 -6.10 -4.32 -20.54
N ARG A 160 -6.11 -4.84 -21.78
CA ARG A 160 -6.32 -4.01 -22.97
C ARG A 160 -7.74 -3.44 -23.00
N GLU A 161 -8.71 -4.22 -22.56
CA GLU A 161 -10.10 -3.80 -22.40
C GLU A 161 -10.29 -2.81 -21.24
N LEU A 162 -9.58 -3.01 -20.13
CA LEU A 162 -9.57 -2.08 -19.01
C LEU A 162 -8.97 -0.74 -19.45
N MET A 163 -7.81 -0.75 -20.10
CA MET A 163 -7.15 0.47 -20.56
C MET A 163 -7.90 1.15 -21.71
N SER A 164 -8.68 0.43 -22.54
CA SER A 164 -9.55 1.08 -23.53
C SER A 164 -10.72 1.82 -22.87
N LYS A 165 -11.21 1.34 -21.73
CA LYS A 165 -12.24 2.00 -20.92
C LYS A 165 -11.68 3.12 -20.03
N VAL A 166 -10.43 3.01 -19.58
CA VAL A 166 -9.75 4.00 -18.69
C VAL A 166 -9.08 5.15 -19.45
N LYS A 167 -8.76 4.99 -20.75
CA LYS A 167 -8.09 6.02 -21.57
C LYS A 167 -8.92 7.26 -21.88
N GLN A 168 -10.23 7.26 -21.60
CA GLN A 168 -10.99 8.50 -21.66
C GLN A 168 -10.82 9.23 -20.32
N PRO A 169 -10.45 10.53 -20.31
CA PRO A 169 -10.44 11.32 -19.09
C PRO A 169 -11.82 11.19 -18.47
N ARG A 170 -11.90 10.53 -17.30
CA ARG A 170 -13.15 10.06 -16.66
C ARG A 170 -14.15 11.22 -16.49
N GLN A 171 -14.91 11.54 -17.54
CA GLN A 171 -16.32 11.82 -17.37
C GLN A 171 -16.86 10.51 -16.79
N LYS A 172 -17.29 10.58 -15.51
CA LYS A 172 -17.97 9.53 -14.73
C LYS A 172 -18.12 8.20 -15.48
N ILE A 173 -17.44 7.16 -14.99
CA ILE A 173 -17.69 5.78 -15.42
C ILE A 173 -19.09 5.38 -14.96
N GLU A 174 -20.10 5.83 -15.68
CA GLU A 174 -21.46 5.30 -15.62
C GLU A 174 -21.41 4.03 -16.48
N ASN A 175 -21.65 2.86 -15.87
CA ASN A 175 -21.82 1.55 -16.53
C ASN A 175 -20.59 0.64 -16.67
N PHE A 176 -19.75 0.51 -15.64
CA PHE A 176 -19.07 -0.78 -15.44
C PHE A 176 -20.02 -1.70 -14.65
N PRO A 177 -20.27 -2.95 -15.08
CA PRO A 177 -20.98 -3.90 -14.24
C PRO A 177 -20.15 -4.11 -12.97
N ALA A 178 -20.78 -3.94 -11.81
CA ALA A 178 -20.15 -4.28 -10.54
C ALA A 178 -19.91 -5.79 -10.54
N ALA A 179 -18.65 -6.20 -10.69
CA ALA A 179 -18.25 -7.58 -10.43
C ALA A 179 -18.22 -7.78 -8.90
N GLU A 180 -18.55 -8.98 -8.44
CA GLU A 180 -18.34 -9.34 -7.04
C GLU A 180 -16.88 -9.10 -6.65
N LEU A 181 -16.68 -8.47 -5.49
CA LEU A 181 -15.35 -8.23 -4.97
C LEU A 181 -14.64 -9.58 -4.77
N PRO A 182 -13.42 -9.76 -5.30
CA PRO A 182 -12.63 -10.95 -5.03
C PRO A 182 -12.51 -11.19 -3.52
N PRO A 183 -12.60 -12.45 -3.03
CA PRO A 183 -12.67 -12.75 -1.60
C PRO A 183 -11.54 -12.13 -0.77
N ALA A 184 -10.33 -12.03 -1.33
CA ALA A 184 -9.18 -11.41 -0.67
C ALA A 184 -9.39 -9.90 -0.39
N ILE A 185 -10.04 -9.19 -1.31
CA ILE A 185 -10.36 -7.76 -1.17
C ILE A 185 -11.49 -7.58 -0.16
N ALA A 186 -12.55 -8.37 -0.27
CA ALA A 186 -13.68 -8.34 0.67
C ALA A 186 -13.22 -8.64 2.11
N ALA A 187 -12.44 -9.70 2.30
CA ALA A 187 -11.88 -10.07 3.60
C ALA A 187 -11.02 -8.94 4.20
N TRP A 188 -10.19 -8.29 3.38
CA TRP A 188 -9.40 -7.16 3.87
C TRP A 188 -10.28 -5.98 4.28
N LEU A 189 -11.33 -5.65 3.52
CA LEU A 189 -12.27 -4.57 3.86
C LEU A 189 -12.99 -4.85 5.18
N ASP A 190 -13.45 -6.08 5.41
CA ASP A 190 -14.12 -6.48 6.64
C ASP A 190 -13.17 -6.44 7.85
N MET A 191 -11.96 -6.98 7.69
CA MET A 191 -10.91 -6.93 8.70
C MET A 191 -10.55 -5.48 9.05
N TRP A 192 -10.35 -4.63 8.02
CA TRP A 192 -10.02 -3.22 8.22
C TRP A 192 -11.17 -2.48 8.91
N THR A 193 -12.42 -2.71 8.51
CA THR A 193 -13.60 -2.05 9.10
C THR A 193 -13.76 -2.41 10.56
N THR A 194 -13.55 -3.68 10.90
CA THR A 194 -13.55 -4.16 12.28
C THR A 194 -12.45 -3.49 13.10
N ALA A 195 -11.22 -3.45 12.56
CA ALA A 195 -10.07 -2.81 13.21
C ALA A 195 -10.28 -1.29 13.39
N ALA A 196 -10.83 -0.61 12.39
CA ALA A 196 -11.14 0.82 12.44
C ALA A 196 -12.18 1.14 13.52
N THR A 197 -13.23 0.31 13.62
CA THR A 197 -14.28 0.46 14.64
C THR A 197 -13.71 0.26 16.05
N ALA A 198 -12.87 -0.76 16.25
CA ALA A 198 -12.21 -1.01 17.53
C ALA A 198 -11.24 0.13 17.92
N ALA A 199 -10.47 0.64 16.96
CA ALA A 199 -9.55 1.74 17.17
C ALA A 199 -10.27 3.05 17.50
N ALA A 200 -11.40 3.33 16.84
CA ALA A 200 -12.25 4.47 17.17
C ALA A 200 -12.82 4.38 18.60
N ALA A 201 -13.25 3.20 19.03
CA ALA A 201 -13.71 2.97 20.40
C ALA A 201 -12.59 3.16 21.45
N ALA A 202 -11.34 2.85 21.09
CA ALA A 202 -10.18 2.96 21.97
C ALA A 202 -9.42 4.30 21.86
N GLY A 203 -9.80 5.20 20.95
CA GLY A 203 -9.09 6.47 20.73
C GLY A 203 -7.67 6.31 20.19
N VAL A 204 -7.37 5.20 19.51
CA VAL A 204 -6.03 4.88 18.97
C VAL A 204 -6.01 4.88 17.45
N ALA A 205 -4.81 4.91 16.85
CA ALA A 205 -4.65 4.82 15.40
C ALA A 205 -5.08 3.43 14.87
N VAL A 206 -5.72 3.41 13.70
CA VAL A 206 -6.17 2.18 13.03
C VAL A 206 -4.97 1.42 12.46
N SER A 207 -4.79 0.16 12.83
CA SER A 207 -3.85 -0.78 12.17
C SER A 207 -4.55 -2.11 11.93
N ALA A 208 -4.58 -2.60 10.68
CA ALA A 208 -5.18 -3.89 10.36
C ALA A 208 -4.15 -5.02 10.21
N SER A 209 -2.85 -4.73 10.40
CA SER A 209 -1.83 -5.75 10.38
C SER A 209 -2.19 -6.84 11.41
N PRO A 210 -2.33 -8.11 11.00
CA PRO A 210 -2.34 -9.17 11.99
C PRO A 210 -1.01 -9.02 12.72
N ALA A 211 -1.06 -8.84 14.03
CA ALA A 211 0.13 -9.08 14.81
C ALA A 211 0.55 -10.50 14.44
N GLY A 212 1.64 -10.64 13.66
CA GLY A 212 2.25 -11.95 13.41
C GLY A 212 2.35 -12.66 14.77
N PRO A 213 2.08 -13.98 14.82
CA PRO A 213 1.85 -14.68 16.08
C PRO A 213 2.91 -14.24 17.07
N LYS A 214 2.47 -13.67 18.22
CA LYS A 214 3.38 -13.38 19.34
C LYS A 214 4.21 -14.64 19.50
N LYS A 215 5.49 -14.61 19.12
CA LYS A 215 6.39 -15.74 19.37
C LYS A 215 6.34 -15.91 20.88
N ARG A 216 5.53 -16.86 21.37
CA ARG A 216 5.63 -17.33 22.74
C ARG A 216 7.10 -17.69 22.87
N LYS A 217 7.85 -16.95 23.72
CA LYS A 217 9.22 -17.31 24.05
C LYS A 217 9.17 -18.81 24.35
N ARG A 218 9.87 -19.62 23.55
CA ARG A 218 10.07 -21.03 23.90
C ARG A 218 10.85 -20.98 25.20
N MET A 219 10.17 -21.31 26.29
CA MET A 219 10.78 -21.47 27.60
C MET A 219 11.88 -22.51 27.44
N THR A 220 13.11 -22.13 27.74
CA THR A 220 14.24 -23.04 27.61
C THR A 220 14.12 -24.14 28.67
N GLU A 221 14.73 -25.29 28.46
CA GLU A 221 14.69 -26.39 29.45
C GLU A 221 15.25 -25.94 30.81
N ALA A 222 16.18 -24.98 30.81
CA ALA A 222 16.70 -24.33 32.02
C ALA A 222 15.63 -23.52 32.77
N ASP A 223 14.72 -22.85 32.06
CA ASP A 223 13.62 -22.09 32.67
C ASP A 223 12.56 -23.04 33.28
N ARG A 224 12.36 -24.22 32.67
CA ARG A 224 11.47 -25.27 33.21
C ARG A 224 12.00 -25.88 34.49
N LEU A 225 13.31 -26.14 34.55
CA LEU A 225 13.94 -26.71 35.75
C LEU A 225 13.95 -25.72 36.91
N ARG A 226 14.11 -24.41 36.67
CA ARG A 226 13.99 -23.40 37.72
C ARG A 226 12.59 -23.31 38.32
N ALA A 227 11.56 -23.37 37.48
CA ALA A 227 10.17 -23.29 37.94
C ALA A 227 9.68 -24.55 38.69
N ALA A 228 10.42 -25.67 38.62
CA ALA A 228 10.11 -26.90 39.35
C ALA A 228 10.85 -27.00 40.70
N MET A 229 11.71 -26.03 41.02
CA MET A 229 12.50 -25.98 42.26
C MET A 229 12.07 -24.86 43.22
N GLU A 230 11.02 -24.11 42.90
CA GLU A 230 10.26 -23.23 43.81
C GLU A 230 8.92 -23.87 44.17
#